data_AF-A0A0C9R0N1-F1
#
_entry.id   AF-A0A0C9R0N1-F1
#
_cell.length_a   1.000
_cell.length_b   1.000
_cell.length_c   1.000
_cell.angle_alpha   90.00
_cell.angle_beta   90.00
_cell.angle_gamma   90.00
#
_symmetry.space_group_name_H-M   'P 1'
#
loop_
_entity.id
_entity.type
_entity.pdbx_description
1 polymer ?
#
loop_
_entity_poly.entity_id
_entity_poly.type
_entity_poly.pdbx_seq_one_letter_code
_entity_poly.pdbx_strand_id
1 'polypeptide(L)'
;DSYGNEVTQLARPLPIEYLLVDVPVSTPKEPLFTFSAKHCFPVENRLLEGHIQDLGAVASHLSRFTAANNGGQDAVLEAFSDFHLLLYLASQDIVPLKEMMAPLLEAVRTKNHEMAQQWTTNDQWQTFEQILQGAAVEHREGQSAPLWTCQHCTYQNSRTDKVCEMCSLPQ
;
A
#
# COMPACT_ATOMS: atom_id res chain seq x y z
N ASP A 1 -15.35 43.52 -6.57
CA ASP A 1 -16.81 43.83 -6.52
C ASP A 1 -17.53 42.86 -7.47
N SER A 2 -18.85 42.99 -7.67
CA SER A 2 -19.58 42.16 -8.64
C SER A 2 -19.17 42.37 -10.11
N TYR A 3 -18.26 43.31 -10.36
CA TYR A 3 -17.78 43.71 -11.67
C TYR A 3 -16.38 43.16 -11.98
N GLY A 4 -15.80 42.35 -11.08
CA GLY A 4 -14.47 41.76 -11.28
C GLY A 4 -13.32 42.75 -11.08
N ASN A 5 -13.56 43.91 -10.47
CA ASN A 5 -12.50 44.86 -10.15
C ASN A 5 -11.67 44.38 -8.95
N GLU A 6 -10.35 44.57 -9.03
CA GLU A 6 -9.45 44.40 -7.89
C GLU A 6 -9.68 45.54 -6.89
N VAL A 7 -10.02 45.17 -5.65
CA VAL A 7 -10.28 46.12 -4.56
C VAL A 7 -9.35 45.80 -3.41
N THR A 8 -8.48 46.73 -3.04
CA THR A 8 -7.67 46.63 -1.83
C THR A 8 -8.53 46.91 -0.61
N GLN A 9 -8.59 45.97 0.32
CA GLN A 9 -9.30 46.10 1.59
C GLN A 9 -8.35 45.94 2.77
N LEU A 10 -8.73 46.46 3.94
CA LEU A 10 -7.98 46.24 5.16
C LEU A 10 -8.06 44.75 5.54
N ALA A 11 -6.92 44.09 5.61
CA ALA A 11 -6.81 42.65 5.85
C ALA A 11 -7.06 42.23 7.32
N ARG A 12 -7.91 42.93 8.10
CA ARG A 12 -8.10 42.66 9.53
C ARG A 12 -9.57 42.41 9.89
N PRO A 13 -9.94 41.19 10.33
CA PRO A 13 -9.14 39.95 10.26
C PRO A 13 -8.99 39.48 8.80
N LEU A 14 -7.86 38.83 8.47
CA LEU A 14 -7.63 38.32 7.12
C LEU A 14 -8.46 37.04 6.91
N PRO A 15 -9.37 37.00 5.93
CA PRO A 15 -10.13 35.80 5.66
C PRO A 15 -9.24 34.71 5.03
N ILE A 16 -9.42 33.45 5.45
CA ILE A 16 -8.54 32.33 5.07
C ILE A 16 -8.68 31.96 3.60
N GLU A 17 -9.83 32.21 2.98
CA GLU A 17 -10.09 31.93 1.57
C GLU A 17 -9.11 32.65 0.62
N TYR A 18 -8.58 33.81 1.04
CA TYR A 18 -7.54 34.53 0.28
C TYR A 18 -6.17 33.84 0.30
N LEU A 19 -6.00 32.81 1.14
CA LEU A 19 -4.78 32.02 1.27
C LEU A 19 -4.90 30.63 0.60
N LEU A 20 -6.05 30.33 0.00
CA LEU A 20 -6.35 29.02 -0.58
C LEU A 20 -6.52 29.13 -2.10
N VAL A 21 -6.17 28.06 -2.80
CA VAL A 21 -6.38 27.91 -4.24
C VAL A 21 -7.05 26.57 -4.48
N ASP A 22 -8.11 26.57 -5.28
CA ASP A 22 -8.79 25.35 -5.70
C ASP A 22 -7.97 24.63 -6.77
N VAL A 23 -7.71 23.34 -6.54
CA VAL A 23 -7.04 22.45 -7.49
C VAL A 23 -8.02 21.36 -7.92
N PRO A 24 -8.29 21.21 -9.23
CA PRO A 24 -9.18 20.15 -9.70
C PRO A 24 -8.54 18.77 -9.47
N VAL A 25 -9.34 17.82 -9.00
CA VAL A 25 -8.93 16.42 -8.81
C VAL A 25 -9.74 15.51 -9.73
N SER A 26 -9.11 14.48 -10.27
CA SER A 26 -9.79 13.46 -11.09
C SER A 26 -9.05 12.14 -11.05
N THR A 27 -9.71 11.09 -11.53
CA THR A 27 -9.12 9.79 -11.82
C THR A 27 -9.04 9.59 -13.34
N PRO A 28 -7.98 8.94 -13.86
CA PRO A 28 -7.88 8.66 -15.28
C PRO A 28 -9.03 7.76 -15.75
N LYS A 29 -9.50 7.97 -16.99
CA LYS A 29 -10.59 7.17 -17.59
C LYS A 29 -10.20 5.69 -17.69
N GLU A 30 -8.95 5.43 -18.05
CA GLU A 30 -8.35 4.09 -18.03
C GLU A 30 -7.32 4.06 -16.89
N PRO A 31 -7.57 3.29 -15.82
CA PRO A 31 -6.67 3.25 -14.67
C PRO A 31 -5.29 2.71 -15.03
N LEU A 32 -4.25 3.48 -14.68
CA LEU A 32 -2.85 3.08 -14.80
C LEU A 32 -2.28 2.84 -13.41
N PHE A 33 -2.23 1.57 -13.01
CA PHE A 33 -1.71 1.17 -11.70
C PHE A 33 -0.26 0.72 -11.78
N THR A 34 0.58 1.34 -10.94
CA THR A 34 1.92 0.85 -10.61
C THR A 34 1.85 -0.25 -9.54
N PHE A 35 1.03 -0.06 -8.52
CA PHE A 35 0.73 -1.07 -7.49
C PHE A 35 -0.67 -1.64 -7.75
N SER A 36 -0.75 -2.95 -7.95
CA SER A 36 -1.99 -3.64 -8.33
C SER A 36 -2.25 -4.87 -7.46
N ALA A 37 -1.69 -4.91 -6.25
CA ALA A 37 -1.89 -6.01 -5.32
C ALA A 37 -3.38 -6.22 -5.04
N LYS A 38 -3.92 -7.37 -5.47
CA LYS A 38 -5.31 -7.78 -5.19
C LYS A 38 -5.53 -8.10 -3.70
N HIS A 39 -4.45 -8.46 -3.02
CA HIS A 39 -4.40 -8.70 -1.58
C HIS A 39 -3.42 -7.71 -0.98
N CYS A 40 -3.93 -6.78 -0.19
CA CYS A 40 -3.11 -5.71 0.37
C CYS A 40 -2.38 -6.18 1.64
N PHE A 41 -1.13 -5.73 1.78
CA PHE A 41 -0.41 -5.75 3.04
C PHE A 41 -1.04 -4.73 4.01
N PRO A 42 -0.99 -4.94 5.33
CA PRO A 42 -1.50 -3.95 6.28
C PRO A 42 -0.84 -2.58 6.09
N VAL A 43 -1.64 -1.53 6.05
CA VAL A 43 -1.17 -0.13 5.91
C VAL A 43 -0.51 0.35 7.20
N GLU A 44 0.61 1.06 7.09
CA GLU A 44 1.35 1.65 8.21
C GLU A 44 0.52 2.67 9.01
N ASN A 45 0.90 2.89 10.28
CA ASN A 45 0.27 3.87 11.18
C ASN A 45 -1.23 3.66 11.44
N ARG A 46 -1.76 2.45 11.22
CA ARG A 46 -3.17 2.08 11.49
C ARG A 46 -3.31 1.00 12.57
N LEU A 47 -2.42 1.01 13.57
CA LEU A 47 -2.40 0.02 14.65
C LEU A 47 -3.74 -0.09 15.39
N LEU A 48 -4.41 1.05 15.64
CA LEU A 48 -5.71 1.10 16.30
C LEU A 48 -6.83 0.40 15.51
N GLU A 49 -6.65 0.25 14.21
CA GLU A 49 -7.58 -0.42 13.28
C GLU A 49 -7.19 -1.90 13.06
N GLY A 50 -6.17 -2.39 13.79
CA GLY A 50 -5.69 -3.76 13.72
C GLY A 50 -4.72 -4.02 12.55
N HIS A 51 -4.24 -2.97 11.88
CA HIS A 51 -3.18 -3.11 10.88
C HIS A 51 -1.83 -3.24 11.57
N ILE A 52 -1.47 -4.48 11.88
CA ILE A 52 -0.18 -4.83 12.47
C ILE A 52 0.78 -5.17 11.33
N GLN A 53 1.87 -4.42 11.23
CA GLN A 53 2.98 -4.71 10.33
C GLN A 53 4.10 -5.36 11.12
N ASP A 54 4.19 -6.69 11.04
CA ASP A 54 5.25 -7.49 11.64
C ASP A 54 5.72 -8.59 10.68
N LEU A 55 6.70 -9.39 11.10
CA LEU A 55 7.21 -10.51 10.29
C LEU A 55 6.12 -11.56 10.01
N GLY A 56 5.17 -11.73 10.92
CA GLY A 56 4.03 -12.64 10.76
C GLY A 56 3.06 -12.19 9.66
N ALA A 57 2.80 -10.89 9.57
CA ALA A 57 2.02 -10.27 8.51
C ALA A 57 2.71 -10.44 7.15
N VAL A 58 4.03 -10.30 7.08
CA VAL A 58 4.79 -10.53 5.83
C VAL A 58 4.72 -11.99 5.41
N ALA A 59 4.96 -12.93 6.32
CA ALA A 59 4.84 -14.36 6.04
C ALA A 59 3.41 -14.72 5.56
N SER A 60 2.40 -14.19 6.25
CA SER A 60 0.99 -14.39 5.89
C SER A 60 0.66 -13.82 4.52
N HIS A 61 1.20 -12.64 4.17
CA HIS A 61 1.02 -12.02 2.86
C HIS A 61 1.66 -12.86 1.75
N LEU A 62 2.95 -13.19 1.88
CA LEU A 62 3.70 -13.96 0.88
C LEU A 62 3.15 -15.39 0.71
N SER A 63 2.64 -16.02 1.78
CA SER A 63 2.07 -17.37 1.72
C SER A 63 0.88 -17.48 0.76
N ARG A 64 0.14 -16.39 0.53
CA ARG A 64 -1.01 -16.37 -0.39
C ARG A 64 -0.58 -16.54 -1.84
N PHE A 65 0.58 -15.99 -2.19
CA PHE A 65 1.10 -16.04 -3.55
C PHE A 65 1.86 -17.33 -3.84
N THR A 66 2.36 -18.01 -2.80
CA THR A 66 2.97 -19.34 -2.93
C THR A 66 1.94 -20.47 -2.95
N ALA A 67 0.88 -20.38 -2.14
CA ALA A 67 -0.14 -21.43 -2.04
C ALA A 67 -1.25 -21.35 -3.10
N ALA A 68 -1.66 -20.14 -3.54
CA ALA A 68 -2.83 -19.98 -4.41
C ALA A 68 -2.57 -20.17 -5.92
N ASN A 69 -1.31 -20.12 -6.37
CA ASN A 69 -0.98 -19.89 -7.79
C ASN A 69 -0.14 -20.98 -8.49
N ASN A 70 -0.12 -22.25 -8.02
CA ASN A 70 0.59 -23.35 -8.71
C ASN A 70 1.96 -22.95 -9.30
N GLY A 71 2.80 -22.23 -8.54
CA GLY A 71 4.16 -21.84 -8.97
C GLY A 71 4.24 -21.04 -10.28
N GLY A 72 3.20 -20.29 -10.67
CA GLY A 72 3.26 -19.40 -11.83
C GLY A 72 4.30 -18.30 -11.65
N GLN A 73 5.03 -17.97 -12.71
CA GLN A 73 6.09 -16.94 -12.72
C GLN A 73 5.61 -15.55 -12.25
N ASP A 74 4.31 -15.29 -12.31
CA ASP A 74 3.70 -14.00 -11.97
C ASP A 74 3.48 -13.77 -10.47
N ALA A 75 3.51 -14.84 -9.66
CA ALA A 75 3.18 -14.76 -8.24
C ALA A 75 4.14 -13.87 -7.44
N VAL A 76 5.44 -13.88 -7.79
CA VAL A 76 6.47 -13.09 -7.10
C VAL A 76 6.26 -11.60 -7.36
N LEU A 77 6.09 -11.22 -8.63
CA LEU A 77 5.85 -9.81 -8.98
C LEU A 77 4.55 -9.31 -8.35
N GLU A 78 3.49 -10.13 -8.36
CA GLU A 78 2.20 -9.78 -7.74
C GLU A 78 2.34 -9.55 -6.23
N ALA A 79 3.10 -10.41 -5.54
CA ALA A 79 3.34 -10.29 -4.10
C ALA A 79 4.05 -8.98 -3.72
N PHE A 80 5.04 -8.57 -4.51
CA PHE A 80 5.81 -7.33 -4.30
C PHE A 80 5.20 -6.08 -4.92
N SER A 81 4.12 -6.20 -5.71
CA SER A 81 3.40 -5.06 -6.29
C SER A 81 2.47 -4.37 -5.28
N ASP A 82 2.91 -4.29 -4.01
CA ASP A 82 2.24 -3.67 -2.87
C ASP A 82 3.19 -2.62 -2.25
N PHE A 83 2.77 -1.36 -2.24
CA PHE A 83 3.58 -0.26 -1.72
C PHE A 83 3.89 -0.40 -0.22
N HIS A 84 2.91 -0.83 0.57
CA HIS A 84 3.04 -0.92 2.03
C HIS A 84 3.99 -2.04 2.42
N LEU A 85 3.97 -3.17 1.69
CA LEU A 85 4.99 -4.21 1.84
C LEU A 85 6.38 -3.67 1.53
N LEU A 86 6.57 -3.00 0.39
CA LEU A 86 7.87 -2.46 0.00
C LEU A 86 8.39 -1.43 1.02
N LEU A 87 7.51 -0.57 1.52
CA LEU A 87 7.84 0.38 2.58
C LEU A 87 8.27 -0.32 3.87
N TYR A 88 7.52 -1.35 4.29
CA TYR A 88 7.87 -2.17 5.45
C TYR A 88 9.26 -2.78 5.27
N LEU A 89 9.53 -3.47 4.16
CA LEU A 89 10.82 -4.10 3.85
C LEU A 89 11.98 -3.09 3.84
N ALA A 90 11.77 -1.90 3.28
CA ALA A 90 12.77 -0.84 3.25
C ALA A 90 13.05 -0.22 4.63
N SER A 91 12.14 -0.39 5.59
CA SER A 91 12.26 0.11 6.97
C SER A 91 12.69 -0.96 7.98
N GLN A 92 12.92 -2.21 7.55
CA GLN A 92 13.36 -3.28 8.44
C GLN A 92 14.83 -3.13 8.85
N ASP A 93 15.08 -3.17 10.16
CA ASP A 93 16.45 -3.13 10.72
C ASP A 93 17.05 -4.50 10.98
N ILE A 94 16.24 -5.57 11.07
CA ILE A 94 16.71 -6.94 11.37
C ILE A 94 17.59 -7.47 10.23
N VAL A 95 17.07 -7.34 9.00
CA VAL A 95 17.83 -7.58 7.76
C VAL A 95 17.67 -6.31 6.93
N PRO A 96 18.71 -5.47 6.85
CA PRO A 96 18.64 -4.24 6.07
C PRO A 96 18.52 -4.54 4.56
N LEU A 97 17.29 -4.55 4.04
CA LEU A 97 17.01 -4.88 2.64
C LEU A 97 17.11 -3.65 1.72
N LYS A 98 16.91 -2.44 2.26
CA LYS A 98 16.76 -1.18 1.52
C LYS A 98 17.80 -0.98 0.42
N GLU A 99 19.07 -1.18 0.73
CA GLU A 99 20.18 -0.94 -0.21
C GLU A 99 20.16 -1.90 -1.41
N MET A 100 19.57 -3.08 -1.25
CA MET A 100 19.46 -4.09 -2.31
C MET A 100 18.11 -4.07 -3.03
N MET A 101 17.18 -3.18 -2.65
CA MET A 101 15.82 -3.17 -3.22
C MET A 101 15.72 -2.48 -4.59
N ALA A 102 16.72 -1.73 -5.04
CA ALA A 102 16.64 -0.99 -6.30
C ALA A 102 16.23 -1.88 -7.51
N PRO A 103 16.78 -3.11 -7.69
CA PRO A 103 16.34 -4.01 -8.76
C PRO A 103 14.88 -4.47 -8.62
N LEU A 104 14.41 -4.72 -7.39
CA LEU A 104 13.02 -5.09 -7.12
C LEU A 104 12.05 -3.95 -7.47
N LEU A 105 12.39 -2.73 -7.06
CA LEU A 105 11.57 -1.55 -7.36
C LEU A 105 11.48 -1.28 -8.86
N GLU A 106 12.58 -1.49 -9.59
CA GLU A 106 12.59 -1.41 -11.05
C GLU A 106 11.70 -2.49 -11.68
N ALA A 107 11.76 -3.72 -11.15
CA ALA A 107 10.92 -4.82 -11.59
C ALA A 107 9.43 -4.51 -11.41
N VAL A 108 9.02 -3.98 -10.25
CA VAL A 108 7.63 -3.55 -10.00
C VAL A 108 7.23 -2.40 -10.92
N ARG A 109 8.09 -1.39 -11.07
CA ARG A 109 7.84 -0.22 -11.93
C ARG A 109 7.62 -0.60 -13.40
N THR A 110 8.43 -1.51 -13.92
CA THR A 110 8.41 -1.94 -15.33
C THR A 110 7.56 -3.18 -15.58
N LYS A 111 6.98 -3.76 -14.52
CA LYS A 111 6.25 -5.03 -14.54
C LYS A 111 7.11 -6.19 -15.09
N ASN A 112 8.39 -6.23 -14.69
CA ASN A 112 9.34 -7.25 -15.13
C ASN A 112 9.36 -8.44 -14.16
N HIS A 113 8.77 -9.55 -14.59
CA HIS A 113 8.60 -10.76 -13.78
C HIS A 113 9.94 -11.48 -13.51
N GLU A 114 10.82 -11.55 -14.51
CA GLU A 114 12.12 -12.21 -14.41
C GLU A 114 13.03 -11.48 -13.42
N MET A 115 13.03 -10.14 -13.47
CA MET A 115 13.82 -9.32 -12.56
C MET A 115 13.35 -9.44 -11.10
N ALA A 116 12.04 -9.52 -10.88
CA ALA A 116 11.47 -9.76 -9.55
C ALA A 116 11.87 -11.14 -9.01
N GLN A 117 11.81 -12.18 -9.84
CA GLN A 117 12.26 -13.52 -9.45
C GLN A 117 13.75 -13.57 -9.16
N GLN A 118 14.58 -12.98 -10.03
CA GLN A 118 16.02 -12.95 -9.84
C GLN A 118 16.38 -12.26 -8.52
N TRP A 119 15.67 -11.19 -8.16
CA TRP A 119 15.90 -10.51 -6.89
C TRP A 119 15.72 -11.46 -5.69
N THR A 120 14.74 -12.36 -5.70
CA THR A 120 14.53 -13.33 -4.59
C THR A 120 15.69 -14.30 -4.40
N THR A 121 16.61 -14.44 -5.37
CA THR A 121 17.77 -15.33 -5.23
C THR A 121 18.93 -14.74 -4.44
N ASN A 122 18.84 -13.46 -4.04
CA ASN A 122 19.94 -12.80 -3.32
C ASN A 122 20.05 -13.26 -1.85
N ASP A 123 21.27 -13.26 -1.32
CA ASP A 123 21.57 -13.79 0.02
C ASP A 123 20.82 -13.07 1.16
N GLN A 124 20.61 -11.76 1.03
CA GLN A 124 19.91 -10.99 2.06
C GLN A 124 18.42 -11.34 2.10
N TRP A 125 17.78 -11.46 0.94
CA TRP A 125 16.39 -11.91 0.85
C TRP A 125 16.26 -13.35 1.35
N GLN A 126 17.16 -14.25 0.94
CA GLN A 126 17.17 -15.63 1.44
C GLN A 126 17.31 -15.68 2.97
N THR A 127 18.16 -14.84 3.56
CA THR A 127 18.27 -14.70 5.03
C THR A 127 16.97 -14.22 5.65
N PHE A 128 16.32 -13.22 5.05
CA PHE A 128 15.04 -12.71 5.51
C PHE A 128 13.94 -13.78 5.44
N GLU A 129 13.88 -14.57 4.36
CA GLU A 129 12.94 -15.70 4.23
C GLU A 129 13.13 -16.75 5.32
N GLN A 130 14.37 -17.07 5.71
CA GLN A 130 14.63 -17.99 6.83
C GLN A 130 14.07 -17.45 8.16
N ILE A 131 14.21 -16.14 8.40
CA ILE A 131 13.64 -15.48 9.59
C ILE A 131 12.11 -15.52 9.55
N LEU A 132 11.50 -15.26 8.39
CA LEU A 132 10.05 -15.33 8.21
C LEU A 132 9.50 -16.73 8.52
N GLN A 133 10.21 -17.79 8.13
CA GLN A 133 9.82 -19.17 8.44
C GLN A 133 9.78 -19.44 9.95
N GLY A 134 10.67 -18.82 10.73
CA GLY A 134 10.64 -18.87 12.19
C GLY A 134 9.49 -18.06 12.80
N ALA A 135 9.22 -16.86 12.28
CA ALA A 135 8.20 -15.95 12.79
C ALA A 135 6.76 -16.38 12.48
N ALA A 136 6.55 -17.16 11.42
CA ALA A 136 5.23 -17.63 11.01
C ALA A 136 4.52 -18.52 12.05
N VAL A 137 5.25 -19.04 13.04
CA VAL A 137 4.71 -19.91 14.09
C VAL A 137 3.98 -19.14 15.20
N GLU A 138 4.30 -17.85 15.39
CA GLU A 138 3.82 -17.04 16.53
C GLU A 138 2.60 -16.17 16.18
N HIS A 139 2.34 -15.91 14.90
CA HIS A 139 1.25 -15.03 14.43
C HIS A 139 -0.09 -15.77 14.28
N ARG A 140 -0.56 -16.37 15.37
CA ARG A 140 -1.93 -16.89 15.49
C ARG A 140 -2.66 -16.11 16.57
N GLU A 141 -3.71 -15.41 16.14
CA GLU A 141 -4.78 -14.76 16.92
C GLU A 141 -4.71 -13.24 17.06
N GLY A 142 -5.64 -12.62 16.34
CA GLY A 142 -5.94 -11.19 16.32
C GLY A 142 -6.96 -10.92 15.22
N GLN A 143 -8.11 -11.60 15.25
CA GLN A 143 -9.18 -11.37 14.26
C GLN A 143 -9.80 -10.00 14.50
N SER A 144 -9.23 -8.97 13.88
CA SER A 144 -9.92 -7.69 13.69
C SER A 144 -11.17 -7.93 12.85
N ALA A 145 -12.23 -7.17 13.14
CA ALA A 145 -13.48 -7.23 12.38
C ALA A 145 -13.17 -7.04 10.88
N PRO A 146 -13.82 -7.79 9.98
CA PRO A 146 -13.43 -7.75 8.59
C PRO A 146 -13.82 -6.39 7.98
N LEU A 147 -12.80 -5.58 7.65
CA LEU A 147 -12.94 -4.29 6.97
C LEU A 147 -12.61 -4.44 5.47
N TRP A 148 -13.00 -3.46 4.67
CA TRP A 148 -12.50 -3.28 3.30
C TRP A 148 -12.07 -1.84 3.05
N THR A 149 -10.98 -1.68 2.31
CA THR A 149 -10.44 -0.38 1.93
C THR A 149 -11.06 0.07 0.61
N CYS A 150 -11.63 1.27 0.57
CA CYS A 150 -12.20 1.85 -0.64
C CYS A 150 -11.11 2.13 -1.69
N GLN A 151 -11.28 1.59 -2.89
CA GLN A 151 -10.35 1.77 -4.01
C GLN A 151 -10.31 3.22 -4.56
N HIS A 152 -11.24 4.08 -4.13
CA HIS A 152 -11.33 5.46 -4.61
C HIS A 152 -10.78 6.50 -3.63
N CYS A 153 -11.03 6.32 -2.33
CA CYS A 153 -10.64 7.30 -1.30
C CYS A 153 -9.83 6.69 -0.15
N THR A 154 -9.50 5.40 -0.20
CA THR A 154 -8.70 4.66 0.81
C THR A 154 -9.31 4.56 2.20
N TYR A 155 -10.56 5.01 2.37
CA TYR A 155 -11.30 4.88 3.62
C TYR A 155 -11.60 3.41 3.95
N GLN A 156 -11.57 3.07 5.24
CA GLN A 156 -11.90 1.74 5.73
C GLN A 156 -13.37 1.65 6.08
N ASN A 157 -14.06 0.72 5.44
CA ASN A 157 -15.48 0.48 5.63
C ASN A 157 -15.68 -0.88 6.30
N SER A 158 -16.81 -1.06 6.99
CA SER A 158 -17.20 -2.37 7.48
C SER A 158 -17.50 -3.30 6.29
N ARG A 159 -17.21 -4.61 6.40
CA ARG A 159 -17.62 -5.60 5.37
C ARG A 159 -19.12 -5.64 5.11
N THR A 160 -19.93 -5.16 6.04
CA THR A 160 -21.38 -5.06 5.84
C THR A 160 -21.75 -4.02 4.79
N ASP A 161 -20.89 -3.03 4.58
CA ASP A 161 -21.17 -1.91 3.70
C ASP A 161 -20.78 -2.25 2.26
N LYS A 162 -21.71 -2.01 1.34
CA LYS A 162 -21.49 -2.19 -0.10
C LYS A 162 -21.01 -0.92 -0.79
N VAL A 163 -21.02 0.20 -0.07
CA VAL A 163 -20.64 1.53 -0.53
C VAL A 163 -19.74 2.17 0.52
N CYS A 164 -18.82 3.00 0.08
CA CYS A 164 -17.89 3.68 0.96
C CYS A 164 -18.60 4.80 1.74
N GLU A 165 -18.45 4.86 3.06
CA GLU A 165 -19.05 5.89 3.91
C GLU A 165 -18.57 7.31 3.56
N MET A 166 -17.31 7.44 3.11
CA MET A 166 -16.72 8.75 2.82
C MET A 166 -17.02 9.30 1.43
N CYS A 167 -17.02 8.44 0.41
CA CYS A 167 -17.19 8.88 -0.99
C CYS A 167 -18.47 8.35 -1.66
N SER A 168 -19.25 7.52 -0.98
CA SER A 168 -20.48 6.90 -1.48
C SER A 168 -20.32 6.04 -2.75
N LEU A 169 -19.08 5.70 -3.13
CA LEU A 169 -18.79 4.83 -4.27
C LEU A 169 -18.85 3.34 -3.86
N PRO A 170 -19.25 2.44 -4.76
CA PRO A 170 -19.33 1.01 -4.47
C PRO A 170 -17.94 0.41 -4.13
N GLN A 171 -17.98 -0.74 -3.46
CA GLN A 171 -16.81 -1.59 -3.21
C GLN A 171 -16.09 -1.99 -4.49
#